data_AF-A0A959TPM7-F1
#
_entry.id   AF-A0A959TPM7-F1
#
_cell.length_a   1.000
_cell.length_b   1.000
_cell.length_c   1.000
_cell.angle_alpha   90.00
_cell.angle_beta   90.00
_cell.angle_gamma   90.00
#
_symmetry.space_group_name_H-M   'P 1'
#
loop_
_entity.id
_entity.type
_entity.pdbx_description
1 polymer ?
#
loop_
_entity_poly.entity_id
_entity_poly.type
_entity_poly.pdbx_seq_one_letter_code
_entity_poly.pdbx_strand_id
1 'polypeptide(L)'
;NIGDACDDGDAGTYNDLVDANCVCAGTPYDCPNLMANIGDACDDGDPNTTGDAVDANCVCTGTSVFDCPNLMANIGDACDDGDPFTTGDVVTANCTCEGTPLGNCTEILDLAITLDDFGSETHWELYDETGTVLIEQGGPYADGMGGTTVHETLCLNQICYNLVMLDDGGDGIANGGYVLSDIDGRRIVDANGSFTSSSSVQYPFCLPVSNQGLISSFCDRMDLVYASSTQIYAHFQPGATGYQFWIFDPHGSYSRRVFRTTQNLALLNLVTLPVPADIDLNVRVRAMISGNYTPFGSACRMRLNTPGQRDLQVVEGKVNVNLYPNPNRGEQVYLVVDGLDAATATIDVHDMFGKLVFAEQVNITDGSINATMDLARDLPAGVYIVTITGGDRTMTQRLIRQ
;
A
#
# COMPACT_ATOMS: atom_id res chain seq x y z
N ASN A 1 -76.75 5.11 45.42
CA ASN A 1 -75.94 5.68 44.34
C ASN A 1 -74.96 4.61 43.88
N ILE A 2 -75.38 3.79 42.91
CA ILE A 2 -74.53 2.72 42.36
C ILE A 2 -73.54 3.37 41.39
N GLY A 3 -72.27 2.97 41.45
CA GLY A 3 -71.19 3.58 40.67
C GLY A 3 -70.61 4.87 41.25
N ASP A 4 -70.97 5.22 42.49
CA ASP A 4 -70.25 6.26 43.23
C ASP A 4 -68.87 5.71 43.65
N ALA A 5 -67.84 6.55 43.58
CA ALA A 5 -66.51 6.23 44.09
C ALA A 5 -66.56 6.00 45.61
N CYS A 6 -65.88 4.97 46.08
CA CYS A 6 -65.72 4.65 47.49
C CYS A 6 -64.29 4.13 47.76
N ASP A 7 -64.01 3.59 48.94
CA ASP A 7 -62.74 2.95 49.31
C ASP A 7 -63.11 1.67 50.08
N ASP A 8 -62.79 0.51 49.52
CA ASP A 8 -63.11 -0.79 50.13
C ASP A 8 -62.07 -1.26 51.17
N GLY A 9 -60.98 -0.51 51.31
CA GLY A 9 -59.87 -0.79 52.21
C GLY A 9 -58.93 -1.91 51.76
N ASP A 10 -59.13 -2.50 50.59
CA ASP A 10 -58.27 -3.52 49.99
C ASP A 10 -57.28 -2.90 48.99
N ALA A 11 -56.02 -2.76 49.42
CA ALA A 11 -54.94 -2.23 48.61
C ALA A 11 -54.62 -3.06 47.34
N GLY A 12 -55.17 -4.28 47.22
CA GLY A 12 -55.06 -5.13 46.04
C GLY A 12 -56.08 -4.82 44.94
N THR A 13 -56.91 -3.79 45.10
CA THR A 13 -57.94 -3.41 44.13
C THR A 13 -57.80 -1.94 43.67
N TYR A 14 -58.43 -1.62 42.54
CA TYR A 14 -58.49 -0.27 41.99
C TYR A 14 -59.89 0.08 41.47
N ASN A 15 -60.15 1.37 41.31
CA ASN A 15 -61.45 1.90 40.86
C ASN A 15 -62.63 1.36 41.70
N ASP A 16 -62.56 1.57 43.00
CA ASP A 16 -63.57 1.13 43.96
C ASP A 16 -64.90 1.85 43.73
N LEU A 17 -65.93 1.07 43.46
CA LEU A 17 -67.26 1.56 43.16
C LEU A 17 -68.29 0.87 44.05
N VAL A 18 -69.32 1.62 44.43
CA VAL A 18 -70.48 1.05 45.13
C VAL A 18 -71.25 0.16 44.15
N ASP A 19 -71.31 -1.14 44.45
CA ASP A 19 -71.97 -2.16 43.63
C ASP A 19 -73.51 -2.14 43.78
N ALA A 20 -74.19 -3.03 43.05
CA ALA A 20 -75.65 -3.15 43.09
C ALA A 20 -76.22 -3.59 44.45
N ASN A 21 -75.37 -4.07 45.36
CA ASN A 21 -75.71 -4.51 46.71
C ASN A 21 -75.33 -3.47 47.77
N CYS A 22 -74.94 -2.25 47.37
CA CYS A 22 -74.44 -1.20 48.24
C CYS A 22 -73.14 -1.55 48.99
N VAL A 23 -72.35 -2.49 48.45
CA VAL A 23 -71.01 -2.83 48.95
C VAL A 23 -69.98 -2.05 48.14
N CYS A 24 -69.00 -1.46 48.82
CA CYS A 24 -67.84 -0.91 48.15
C CYS A 24 -66.90 -2.05 47.78
N ALA A 25 -66.55 -2.18 46.50
CA ALA A 25 -65.58 -3.15 46.03
C ALA A 25 -64.80 -2.58 44.85
N GLY A 26 -63.49 -2.78 44.84
CA GLY A 26 -62.62 -2.48 43.72
C GLY A 26 -62.47 -3.62 42.72
N THR A 27 -61.88 -3.30 41.59
CA THR A 27 -61.43 -4.28 40.59
C THR A 27 -60.07 -4.81 41.01
N PRO A 28 -59.87 -6.13 41.17
CA PRO A 28 -58.57 -6.68 41.55
C PRO A 28 -57.48 -6.35 40.52
N TYR A 29 -56.28 -6.01 40.97
CA TYR A 29 -55.10 -5.94 40.09
C TYR A 29 -54.75 -7.34 39.58
N ASP A 30 -54.33 -7.44 38.31
CA ASP A 30 -53.79 -8.70 37.77
C ASP A 30 -52.53 -9.15 38.55
N CYS A 31 -51.73 -8.19 39.02
CA CYS A 31 -50.52 -8.40 39.80
C CYS A 31 -50.58 -7.69 41.16
N PRO A 32 -51.26 -8.27 42.17
CA PRO A 32 -51.52 -7.61 43.46
C PRO A 32 -50.27 -7.16 44.22
N ASN A 33 -49.16 -7.89 44.09
CA ASN A 33 -47.91 -7.55 44.77
C ASN A 33 -47.20 -6.34 44.15
N LEU A 34 -47.50 -6.01 42.89
CA LEU A 34 -46.97 -4.83 42.20
C LEU A 34 -47.99 -3.67 42.18
N MET A 35 -49.23 -3.91 42.62
CA MET A 35 -50.35 -2.96 42.48
C MET A 35 -50.48 -2.45 41.03
N ALA A 36 -50.34 -3.37 40.07
CA ALA A 36 -50.31 -3.09 38.63
C ALA A 36 -51.11 -4.17 37.86
N ASN A 37 -51.57 -3.81 36.66
CA ASN A 37 -52.23 -4.71 35.72
C ASN A 37 -51.26 -5.17 34.62
N ILE A 38 -51.60 -6.26 33.95
CA ILE A 38 -50.78 -6.76 32.83
C ILE A 38 -50.76 -5.71 31.70
N GLY A 39 -49.55 -5.38 31.21
CA GLY A 39 -49.36 -4.34 30.21
C GLY A 39 -49.19 -2.92 30.77
N ASP A 40 -49.29 -2.73 32.09
CA ASP A 40 -48.91 -1.46 32.71
C ASP A 40 -47.42 -1.19 32.51
N ALA A 41 -47.06 0.07 32.22
CA ALA A 41 -45.68 0.48 32.05
C ALA A 41 -44.91 0.35 33.37
N CYS A 42 -43.70 -0.19 33.30
CA CYS A 42 -42.79 -0.33 34.43
C CYS A 42 -41.34 -0.04 33.97
N ASP A 43 -40.35 -0.24 34.84
CA ASP A 43 -38.92 -0.12 34.51
C ASP A 43 -38.26 -1.41 35.02
N ASP A 44 -37.73 -2.23 34.12
CA ASP A 44 -37.10 -3.51 34.47
C ASP A 44 -35.64 -3.33 34.93
N GLY A 45 -35.11 -2.10 34.84
CA GLY A 45 -33.76 -1.72 35.22
C GLY A 45 -32.68 -2.11 34.21
N ASP A 46 -33.02 -2.73 33.08
CA ASP A 46 -32.08 -3.03 32.00
C ASP A 46 -32.05 -1.87 30.97
N PRO A 47 -30.92 -1.16 30.83
CA PRO A 47 -30.82 -0.07 29.85
C PRO A 47 -30.87 -0.55 28.38
N ASN A 48 -30.82 -1.86 28.12
CA ASN A 48 -30.85 -2.45 26.78
C ASN A 48 -32.24 -2.98 26.39
N THR A 49 -33.27 -2.67 27.16
CA THR A 49 -34.67 -2.99 26.85
C THR A 49 -35.47 -1.71 26.63
N THR A 50 -36.60 -1.82 25.94
CA THR A 50 -37.56 -0.74 25.76
C THR A 50 -38.98 -1.28 25.78
N GLY A 51 -39.95 -0.42 26.06
CA GLY A 51 -41.36 -0.81 26.14
C GLY A 51 -41.66 -1.72 27.32
N ASP A 52 -40.93 -1.55 28.43
CA ASP A 52 -41.05 -2.28 29.68
C ASP A 52 -42.50 -2.30 30.18
N ALA A 53 -43.01 -3.51 30.35
CA ALA A 53 -44.37 -3.73 30.79
C ALA A 53 -44.46 -4.93 31.73
N VAL A 54 -45.47 -4.92 32.58
CA VAL A 54 -45.78 -6.06 33.46
C VAL A 54 -46.30 -7.23 32.62
N ASP A 55 -45.59 -8.35 32.65
CA ASP A 55 -45.93 -9.57 31.92
C ASP A 55 -47.00 -10.42 32.64
N ALA A 56 -47.42 -11.53 32.02
CA ALA A 56 -48.42 -12.43 32.59
C ALA A 56 -47.96 -13.18 33.86
N ASN A 57 -46.65 -13.13 34.18
CA ASN A 57 -46.08 -13.70 35.39
C ASN A 57 -45.84 -12.63 36.48
N CYS A 58 -46.32 -11.40 36.26
CA CYS A 58 -46.13 -10.27 37.15
C CYS A 58 -44.66 -9.86 37.33
N VAL A 59 -43.87 -9.98 36.26
CA VAL A 59 -42.49 -9.49 36.18
C VAL A 59 -42.47 -8.30 35.23
N CYS A 60 -41.72 -7.26 35.60
CA CYS A 60 -41.42 -6.19 34.66
C CYS A 60 -40.38 -6.68 33.66
N THR A 61 -40.73 -6.70 32.38
CA THR A 61 -39.80 -7.11 31.31
C THR A 61 -39.98 -6.17 30.12
N GLY A 62 -38.88 -5.69 29.56
CA GLY A 62 -38.87 -4.97 28.29
C GLY A 62 -38.49 -5.85 27.09
N THR A 63 -38.65 -5.28 25.90
CA THR A 63 -38.19 -5.89 24.66
C THR A 63 -36.77 -5.41 24.39
N SER A 64 -35.84 -6.32 24.07
CA SER A 64 -34.46 -5.91 23.76
C SER A 64 -34.43 -4.90 22.62
N VAL A 65 -33.62 -3.86 22.76
CA VAL A 65 -33.36 -2.88 21.69
C VAL A 65 -32.43 -3.43 20.60
N PHE A 66 -31.84 -4.60 20.83
CA PHE A 66 -30.96 -5.29 19.90
C PHE A 66 -31.69 -6.44 19.21
N ASP A 67 -31.60 -6.49 17.88
CA ASP A 67 -32.08 -7.65 17.12
C ASP A 67 -31.32 -8.95 17.52
N CYS A 68 -30.05 -8.80 17.90
CA CYS A 68 -29.17 -9.88 18.34
C CYS A 68 -28.62 -9.63 19.75
N PRO A 69 -29.40 -9.93 20.81
CA PRO A 69 -29.07 -9.55 22.19
C PRO A 69 -27.74 -10.10 22.69
N ASN A 70 -27.38 -11.33 22.31
CA ASN A 70 -26.12 -11.96 22.72
C ASN A 70 -24.87 -11.31 22.09
N LEU A 71 -25.05 -10.60 20.98
CA LEU A 71 -24.00 -9.85 20.30
C LEU A 71 -24.02 -8.37 20.69
N MET A 72 -25.05 -7.91 21.39
CA MET A 72 -25.32 -6.49 21.64
C MET A 72 -25.29 -5.67 20.33
N ALA A 73 -25.85 -6.23 19.26
CA ALA A 73 -25.82 -5.67 17.91
C ALA A 73 -27.19 -5.82 17.23
N ASN A 74 -27.42 -4.99 16.21
CA ASN A 74 -28.59 -5.01 15.34
C ASN A 74 -28.27 -5.66 14.00
N ILE A 75 -29.30 -6.13 13.31
CA ILE A 75 -29.14 -6.68 11.96
C ILE A 75 -28.65 -5.57 11.03
N GLY A 76 -27.61 -5.87 10.26
CA GLY A 76 -26.95 -4.90 9.38
C GLY A 76 -25.85 -4.08 10.06
N ASP A 77 -25.62 -4.23 11.36
CA ASP A 77 -24.44 -3.66 12.01
C ASP A 77 -23.18 -4.29 11.41
N ALA A 78 -22.15 -3.46 11.17
CA ALA A 78 -20.87 -3.93 10.68
C ALA A 78 -20.21 -4.84 11.71
N CYS A 79 -19.64 -5.94 11.25
CA CYS A 79 -18.88 -6.88 12.06
C CYS A 79 -17.67 -7.41 11.28
N ASP A 80 -16.97 -8.41 11.80
CA ASP A 80 -15.87 -9.11 11.12
C ASP A 80 -16.11 -10.62 11.31
N ASP A 81 -16.33 -11.35 10.21
CA ASP A 81 -16.59 -12.79 10.23
C ASP A 81 -15.29 -13.63 10.28
N GLY A 82 -14.14 -12.96 10.16
CA GLY A 82 -12.81 -13.55 10.17
C GLY A 82 -12.44 -14.31 8.90
N ASP A 83 -13.32 -14.36 7.88
CA ASP A 83 -13.03 -14.94 6.57
C ASP A 83 -12.45 -13.86 5.66
N PRO A 84 -11.16 -13.92 5.30
CA PRO A 84 -10.59 -12.91 4.41
C PRO A 84 -11.23 -12.93 3.02
N PHE A 85 -11.90 -14.03 2.61
CA PHE A 85 -12.56 -14.18 1.30
C PHE A 85 -13.97 -13.58 1.23
N THR A 86 -14.41 -12.90 2.28
CA THR A 86 -15.68 -12.16 2.31
C THR A 86 -15.42 -10.66 2.47
N THR A 87 -16.41 -9.84 2.14
CA THR A 87 -16.37 -8.39 2.33
C THR A 87 -17.75 -7.85 2.71
N GLY A 88 -17.78 -6.67 3.33
CA GLY A 88 -19.03 -6.03 3.74
C GLY A 88 -19.74 -6.83 4.82
N ASP A 89 -18.99 -7.33 5.79
CA ASP A 89 -19.43 -8.17 6.89
C ASP A 89 -20.48 -7.47 7.74
N VAL A 90 -21.63 -8.12 7.88
CA VAL A 90 -22.75 -7.59 8.64
C VAL A 90 -23.40 -8.67 9.51
N VAL A 91 -24.00 -8.23 10.61
CA VAL A 91 -24.82 -9.10 11.44
C VAL A 91 -26.07 -9.50 10.65
N THR A 92 -26.24 -10.80 10.40
CA THR A 92 -27.37 -11.33 9.64
C THR A 92 -28.61 -11.51 10.52
N ALA A 93 -29.75 -11.82 9.89
CA ALA A 93 -30.99 -12.16 10.59
C ALA A 93 -30.87 -13.42 11.47
N ASN A 94 -29.83 -14.24 11.29
CA ASN A 94 -29.55 -15.39 12.15
C ASN A 94 -28.62 -15.04 13.32
N CYS A 95 -28.29 -13.76 13.53
CA CYS A 95 -27.32 -13.31 14.53
C CYS A 95 -25.94 -13.96 14.39
N THR A 96 -25.52 -14.15 13.15
CA THR A 96 -24.15 -14.52 12.75
C THR A 96 -23.51 -13.32 12.06
N CYS A 97 -22.20 -13.17 12.20
CA CYS A 97 -21.46 -12.26 11.33
C CYS A 97 -21.14 -13.03 10.05
N GLU A 98 -21.58 -12.52 8.90
CA GLU A 98 -21.29 -13.10 7.60
C GLU A 98 -21.04 -11.97 6.60
N GLY A 99 -19.98 -12.09 5.80
CA GLY A 99 -19.71 -11.22 4.67
C GLY A 99 -20.21 -11.76 3.34
N THR A 100 -20.13 -10.91 2.33
CA THR A 100 -20.42 -11.28 0.93
C THR A 100 -19.16 -11.89 0.32
N PRO A 101 -19.20 -13.11 -0.25
CA PRO A 101 -18.03 -13.72 -0.87
C PRO A 101 -17.46 -12.84 -1.98
N LEU A 102 -16.14 -12.59 -1.93
CA LEU A 102 -15.40 -11.79 -2.93
C LEU A 102 -15.29 -12.47 -4.30
N GLY A 103 -15.68 -13.74 -4.42
CA GLY A 103 -15.68 -14.50 -5.67
C GLY A 103 -15.35 -15.98 -5.45
N ASN A 104 -14.97 -16.67 -6.52
CA ASN A 104 -14.51 -18.06 -6.48
C ASN A 104 -12.97 -18.18 -6.55
N CYS A 105 -12.25 -17.21 -5.98
CA CYS A 105 -10.80 -17.14 -6.02
C CYS A 105 -10.13 -17.96 -4.91
N THR A 106 -8.82 -18.12 -5.00
CA THR A 106 -8.02 -18.90 -4.04
C THR A 106 -6.98 -18.06 -3.29
N GLU A 107 -6.72 -16.84 -3.76
CA GLU A 107 -5.69 -15.94 -3.25
C GLU A 107 -6.26 -14.53 -3.16
N ILE A 108 -5.88 -13.83 -2.08
CA ILE A 108 -6.27 -12.44 -1.87
C ILE A 108 -5.01 -11.61 -1.82
N LEU A 109 -4.97 -10.57 -2.64
CA LEU A 109 -3.89 -9.59 -2.65
C LEU A 109 -4.43 -8.23 -2.22
N ASP A 110 -3.54 -7.45 -1.62
CA ASP A 110 -3.72 -6.03 -1.32
C ASP A 110 -2.80 -5.23 -2.23
N LEU A 111 -3.38 -4.34 -3.03
CA LEU A 111 -2.66 -3.32 -3.79
C LEU A 111 -2.80 -2.00 -3.03
N ALA A 112 -1.77 -1.67 -2.25
CA ALA A 112 -1.66 -0.42 -1.53
C ALA A 112 -1.00 0.64 -2.40
N ILE A 113 -1.71 1.73 -2.71
CA ILE A 113 -1.27 2.82 -3.57
C ILE A 113 -1.15 4.08 -2.73
N THR A 114 0.06 4.58 -2.53
CA THR A 114 0.28 5.88 -1.88
C THR A 114 0.22 6.95 -2.95
N LEU A 115 -0.86 7.75 -2.94
CA LEU A 115 -1.16 8.76 -3.94
C LEU A 115 -0.27 10.00 -3.81
N ASP A 116 -0.20 10.77 -4.89
CA ASP A 116 0.26 12.14 -4.89
C ASP A 116 -0.92 13.12 -4.95
N ASP A 117 -0.64 14.40 -5.24
CA ASP A 117 -1.69 15.43 -5.26
C ASP A 117 -2.64 15.29 -6.46
N PHE A 118 -2.30 14.50 -7.49
CA PHE A 118 -3.06 14.34 -8.74
C PHE A 118 -3.60 12.91 -8.89
N GLY A 119 -4.27 12.42 -7.84
CA GLY A 119 -4.85 11.08 -7.83
C GLY A 119 -5.79 10.77 -9.01
N SER A 120 -6.36 11.78 -9.67
CA SER A 120 -7.22 11.58 -10.85
C SER A 120 -6.48 11.08 -12.09
N GLU A 121 -5.15 11.16 -12.11
CA GLU A 121 -4.30 10.67 -13.20
C GLU A 121 -3.86 9.20 -12.96
N THR A 122 -3.85 8.77 -11.70
CA THR A 122 -3.44 7.42 -11.28
C THR A 122 -4.55 6.38 -11.44
N HIS A 123 -4.31 5.36 -12.24
CA HIS A 123 -5.19 4.19 -12.38
C HIS A 123 -4.37 2.92 -12.62
N TRP A 124 -4.98 1.75 -12.53
CA TRP A 124 -4.27 0.48 -12.71
C TRP A 124 -5.10 -0.56 -13.42
N GLU A 125 -4.40 -1.48 -14.08
CA GLU A 125 -4.97 -2.60 -14.80
C GLU A 125 -4.23 -3.88 -14.44
N LEU A 126 -4.98 -4.96 -14.21
CA LEU A 126 -4.46 -6.30 -13.98
C LEU A 126 -4.84 -7.19 -15.16
N TYR A 127 -3.83 -7.79 -15.79
CA TYR A 127 -3.98 -8.70 -16.91
C TYR A 127 -3.60 -10.14 -16.56
N ASP A 128 -4.06 -11.08 -17.39
CA ASP A 128 -3.58 -12.46 -17.39
C ASP A 128 -2.07 -12.59 -17.64
N GLU A 129 -1.51 -13.80 -17.52
CA GLU A 129 -0.07 -14.08 -17.71
C GLU A 129 0.47 -13.56 -19.05
N THR A 130 -0.36 -13.55 -20.10
CA THR A 130 0.05 -13.13 -21.44
C THR A 130 -0.01 -11.62 -21.65
N GLY A 131 -0.63 -10.87 -20.74
CA GLY A 131 -0.82 -9.43 -20.85
C GLY A 131 -1.88 -9.05 -21.88
N THR A 132 -2.86 -9.93 -22.15
CA THR A 132 -3.86 -9.73 -23.20
C THR A 132 -5.29 -9.64 -22.70
N VAL A 133 -5.62 -10.36 -21.63
CA VAL A 133 -6.97 -10.37 -21.06
C VAL A 133 -6.97 -9.52 -19.80
N LEU A 134 -7.74 -8.43 -19.81
CA LEU A 134 -8.00 -7.61 -18.63
C LEU A 134 -8.84 -8.43 -17.64
N ILE A 135 -8.32 -8.61 -16.44
CA ILE A 135 -8.95 -9.32 -15.33
C ILE A 135 -9.67 -8.32 -14.44
N GLU A 136 -9.00 -7.24 -14.07
CA GLU A 136 -9.49 -6.23 -13.13
C GLU A 136 -8.81 -4.89 -13.39
N GLN A 137 -9.41 -3.79 -12.93
CA GLN A 137 -8.86 -2.44 -13.02
C GLN A 137 -9.44 -1.57 -11.91
N GLY A 138 -8.75 -0.49 -11.56
CA GLY A 138 -9.19 0.46 -10.53
C GLY A 138 -8.62 1.86 -10.75
N GLY A 139 -9.04 2.78 -9.88
CA GLY A 139 -8.92 4.22 -10.12
C GLY A 139 -9.90 4.73 -11.19
N PRO A 140 -9.79 6.01 -11.61
CA PRO A 140 -8.91 7.02 -11.05
C PRO A 140 -9.33 7.45 -9.62
N TYR A 141 -8.43 8.10 -8.90
CA TYR A 141 -8.65 8.54 -7.52
C TYR A 141 -8.96 10.04 -7.44
N ALA A 142 -9.28 10.55 -6.24
CA ALA A 142 -9.57 11.96 -6.05
C ALA A 142 -8.28 12.79 -5.91
N ASP A 143 -8.24 13.96 -6.55
CA ASP A 143 -7.15 14.93 -6.38
C ASP A 143 -7.07 15.51 -4.96
N GLY A 144 -5.91 16.03 -4.59
CA GLY A 144 -5.64 16.65 -3.30
C GLY A 144 -5.49 15.66 -2.14
N MET A 145 -5.28 14.37 -2.45
CA MET A 145 -5.15 13.27 -1.50
C MET A 145 -3.68 12.82 -1.33
N GLY A 146 -2.71 13.69 -1.63
CA GLY A 146 -1.29 13.37 -1.60
C GLY A 146 -0.81 12.81 -0.26
N GLY A 147 -0.03 11.73 -0.34
CA GLY A 147 0.51 10.98 0.80
C GLY A 147 -0.49 10.03 1.48
N THR A 148 -1.75 9.99 1.05
CA THR A 148 -2.71 8.99 1.54
C THR A 148 -2.54 7.67 0.80
N THR A 149 -2.82 6.56 1.50
CA THR A 149 -2.74 5.22 0.91
C THR A 149 -4.15 4.67 0.67
N VAL A 150 -4.45 4.33 -0.58
CA VAL A 150 -5.65 3.59 -0.98
C VAL A 150 -5.32 2.10 -1.04
N HIS A 151 -6.25 1.26 -0.61
CA HIS A 151 -6.12 -0.19 -0.62
C HIS A 151 -7.14 -0.79 -1.55
N GLU A 152 -6.68 -1.59 -2.51
CA GLU A 152 -7.51 -2.33 -3.46
C GLU A 152 -7.35 -3.83 -3.20
N THR A 153 -8.47 -4.49 -2.88
CA THR A 153 -8.49 -5.92 -2.59
C THR A 153 -8.73 -6.71 -3.87
N LEU A 154 -7.77 -7.57 -4.25
CA LEU A 154 -7.83 -8.38 -5.47
C LEU A 154 -8.09 -9.85 -5.12
N CYS A 155 -9.14 -10.43 -5.69
CA CYS A 155 -9.54 -11.84 -5.50
C CYS A 155 -9.10 -12.68 -6.71
N LEU A 156 -7.95 -13.37 -6.60
CA LEU A 156 -7.26 -14.01 -7.72
C LEU A 156 -7.06 -15.53 -7.56
N ASN A 157 -6.89 -16.23 -8.67
CA ASN A 157 -6.56 -17.65 -8.71
C ASN A 157 -5.04 -17.88 -8.76
N GLN A 158 -4.58 -19.09 -8.37
CA GLN A 158 -3.17 -19.52 -8.43
C GLN A 158 -2.63 -19.70 -9.87
N ILE A 159 -2.48 -18.59 -10.59
CA ILE A 159 -1.84 -18.46 -11.90
C ILE A 159 -0.88 -17.26 -11.90
N CYS A 160 -0.40 -16.85 -13.07
CA CYS A 160 0.45 -15.67 -13.21
C CYS A 160 -0.32 -14.49 -13.82
N TYR A 161 0.06 -13.27 -13.42
CA TYR A 161 -0.60 -12.02 -13.80
C TYR A 161 0.42 -10.92 -14.12
N ASN A 162 -0.03 -9.91 -14.86
CA ASN A 162 0.71 -8.67 -15.12
C ASN A 162 -0.07 -7.49 -14.54
N LEU A 163 0.53 -6.79 -13.57
CA LEU A 163 -0.01 -5.54 -13.02
C LEU A 163 0.64 -4.37 -13.76
N VAL A 164 -0.19 -3.46 -14.26
CA VAL A 164 0.21 -2.21 -14.89
C VAL A 164 -0.36 -1.06 -14.08
N MET A 165 0.51 -0.25 -13.50
CA MET A 165 0.15 1.05 -12.93
C MET A 165 0.28 2.10 -14.02
N LEU A 166 -0.70 2.99 -14.13
CA LEU A 166 -0.84 3.98 -15.20
C LEU A 166 -1.00 5.36 -14.59
N ASP A 167 -0.41 6.33 -15.27
CA ASP A 167 -0.50 7.74 -14.93
C ASP A 167 -0.71 8.58 -16.20
N ASP A 168 -1.80 9.32 -16.26
CA ASP A 168 -2.16 10.14 -17.42
C ASP A 168 -1.36 11.47 -17.48
N GLY A 169 -0.81 11.94 -16.34
CA GLY A 169 0.02 13.14 -16.23
C GLY A 169 1.43 12.97 -16.80
N GLY A 170 1.95 11.74 -16.74
CA GLY A 170 3.25 11.33 -17.23
C GLY A 170 4.42 11.62 -16.28
N ASP A 171 4.14 11.99 -15.04
CA ASP A 171 5.10 12.21 -13.95
C ASP A 171 5.06 11.12 -12.87
N GLY A 172 4.19 10.13 -13.02
CA GLY A 172 4.11 8.94 -12.19
C GLY A 172 3.23 9.16 -10.97
N ILE A 173 3.74 8.81 -9.78
CA ILE A 173 3.06 9.12 -8.51
C ILE A 173 4.05 9.88 -7.62
N ALA A 174 4.12 11.20 -7.76
CA ALA A 174 5.15 12.02 -7.14
C ALA A 174 5.16 11.91 -5.60
N ASN A 175 6.29 11.49 -5.02
CA ASN A 175 6.42 11.18 -3.57
C ASN A 175 5.53 10.03 -3.06
N GLY A 176 4.89 9.30 -3.97
CA GLY A 176 4.10 8.12 -3.68
C GLY A 176 4.72 6.85 -4.22
N GLY A 177 3.86 5.90 -4.58
CA GLY A 177 4.24 4.59 -5.11
C GLY A 177 3.17 3.55 -4.83
N TYR A 178 3.49 2.28 -5.10
CA TYR A 178 2.55 1.19 -4.86
C TYR A 178 3.24 -0.07 -4.37
N VAL A 179 2.53 -0.82 -3.54
CA VAL A 179 2.96 -2.11 -3.01
C VAL A 179 1.85 -3.11 -3.28
N LEU A 180 2.19 -4.20 -3.96
CA LEU A 180 1.31 -5.36 -4.12
C LEU A 180 1.78 -6.44 -3.15
N SER A 181 0.92 -6.93 -2.28
CA SER A 181 1.22 -7.99 -1.30
C SER A 181 0.11 -9.03 -1.25
N ASP A 182 0.42 -10.22 -0.74
CA ASP A 182 -0.63 -11.17 -0.33
C ASP A 182 -1.24 -10.79 1.03
N ILE A 183 -2.28 -11.52 1.43
CA ILE A 183 -2.99 -11.34 2.70
C ILE A 183 -2.10 -11.46 3.95
N ASP A 184 -0.96 -12.15 3.85
CA ASP A 184 0.02 -12.27 4.95
C ASP A 184 1.02 -11.09 4.96
N GLY A 185 0.86 -10.11 4.07
CA GLY A 185 1.75 -8.96 3.91
C GLY A 185 3.05 -9.28 3.18
N ARG A 186 3.16 -10.44 2.50
CA ARG A 186 4.36 -10.78 1.72
C ARG A 186 4.31 -10.02 0.39
N ARG A 187 5.14 -8.98 0.28
CA ARG A 187 5.26 -8.16 -0.93
C ARG A 187 5.57 -9.00 -2.16
N ILE A 188 4.89 -8.72 -3.26
CA ILE A 188 5.10 -9.26 -4.60
C ILE A 188 5.85 -8.24 -5.45
N VAL A 189 5.47 -6.97 -5.33
CA VAL A 189 6.08 -5.79 -5.95
C VAL A 189 6.07 -4.66 -4.93
N ASP A 190 7.16 -3.90 -4.86
CA ASP A 190 7.31 -2.73 -4.02
C ASP A 190 7.96 -1.60 -4.83
N ALA A 191 7.15 -0.67 -5.31
CA ALA A 191 7.52 0.37 -6.25
C ALA A 191 7.42 1.75 -5.62
N ASN A 192 8.39 2.61 -5.90
CA ASN A 192 8.20 4.05 -5.71
C ASN A 192 7.33 4.60 -6.87
N GLY A 193 7.01 5.89 -6.88
CA GLY A 193 6.24 6.49 -7.96
C GLY A 193 7.06 7.07 -9.11
N SER A 194 8.36 6.76 -9.22
CA SER A 194 9.27 7.37 -10.23
C SER A 194 9.18 6.69 -11.60
N PHE A 195 7.98 6.68 -12.19
CA PHE A 195 7.74 6.27 -13.57
C PHE A 195 7.18 7.44 -14.39
N THR A 196 6.96 7.22 -15.69
CA THR A 196 6.30 8.23 -16.55
C THR A 196 4.82 7.88 -16.64
N SER A 197 4.32 7.47 -17.81
CA SER A 197 2.90 7.13 -17.96
C SER A 197 2.53 5.71 -17.51
N SER A 198 3.52 4.84 -17.30
CA SER A 198 3.26 3.45 -16.92
C SER A 198 4.39 2.82 -16.11
N SER A 199 4.02 1.93 -15.18
CA SER A 199 4.92 1.07 -14.43
C SER A 199 4.43 -0.38 -14.47
N SER A 200 5.29 -1.28 -14.94
CA SER A 200 5.00 -2.72 -14.98
C SER A 200 6.27 -3.53 -14.87
N VAL A 201 6.23 -4.62 -14.09
CA VAL A 201 7.31 -5.59 -14.04
C VAL A 201 7.40 -6.32 -15.38
N GLN A 202 8.62 -6.54 -15.89
CA GLN A 202 8.82 -7.15 -17.22
C GLN A 202 8.34 -8.61 -17.34
N TYR A 203 8.30 -9.36 -16.24
CA TYR A 203 7.76 -10.73 -16.22
C TYR A 203 6.57 -10.81 -15.27
N PRO A 204 5.56 -11.63 -15.60
CA PRO A 204 4.41 -11.81 -14.74
C PRO A 204 4.84 -12.38 -13.39
N PHE A 205 4.13 -11.95 -12.34
CA PHE A 205 4.23 -12.57 -11.02
C PHE A 205 3.25 -13.74 -10.96
N CYS A 206 3.62 -14.79 -10.21
CA CYS A 206 2.78 -15.98 -10.07
C CYS A 206 2.38 -16.17 -8.62
N LEU A 207 1.16 -16.69 -8.43
CA LEU A 207 0.62 -17.10 -7.15
C LEU A 207 0.64 -18.64 -7.02
N PRO A 208 0.72 -19.20 -5.80
CA PRO A 208 0.82 -18.50 -4.52
C PRO A 208 2.23 -17.91 -4.29
N VAL A 209 2.35 -16.97 -3.35
CA VAL A 209 3.65 -16.54 -2.83
C VAL A 209 4.14 -17.59 -1.82
N SER A 210 5.45 -17.88 -1.80
CA SER A 210 6.02 -18.80 -0.79
C SER A 210 6.66 -18.05 0.39
N ASN A 211 7.10 -18.78 1.42
CA ASN A 211 7.86 -18.21 2.55
C ASN A 211 9.37 -18.06 2.25
N GLN A 212 9.80 -18.37 1.01
CA GLN A 212 11.20 -18.21 0.63
C GLN A 212 11.54 -16.74 0.39
N GLY A 213 12.58 -16.22 1.04
CA GLY A 213 13.00 -14.83 0.84
C GLY A 213 14.50 -14.65 0.97
N LEU A 214 14.93 -13.39 0.87
CA LEU A 214 16.24 -12.96 1.34
C LEU A 214 16.28 -12.98 2.86
N ILE A 215 17.46 -13.20 3.42
CA ILE A 215 17.70 -13.02 4.86
C ILE A 215 17.48 -11.54 5.18
N SER A 216 16.86 -11.27 6.34
CA SER A 216 16.52 -9.91 6.79
C SER A 216 17.66 -8.90 6.70
N SER A 217 18.91 -9.30 6.92
CA SER A 217 20.08 -8.41 6.80
C SER A 217 20.34 -7.87 5.38
N PHE A 218 19.73 -8.50 4.36
CA PHE A 218 19.84 -8.14 2.95
C PHE A 218 18.50 -7.71 2.33
N CYS A 219 17.40 -7.82 3.08
CA CYS A 219 16.10 -7.32 2.68
C CYS A 219 15.99 -5.83 3.03
N ASP A 220 15.37 -5.03 2.16
CA ASP A 220 15.16 -3.58 2.35
C ASP A 220 16.46 -2.79 2.59
N ARG A 221 17.52 -3.21 1.89
CA ARG A 221 18.84 -2.57 1.96
C ARG A 221 19.04 -1.59 0.82
N MET A 222 18.84 -0.31 1.12
CA MET A 222 18.98 0.79 0.15
C MET A 222 20.41 1.38 0.09
N ASP A 223 21.32 0.81 0.86
CA ASP A 223 22.69 1.30 1.09
C ASP A 223 23.78 0.30 0.64
N LEU A 224 23.42 -0.70 -0.17
CA LEU A 224 24.40 -1.68 -0.62
C LEU A 224 25.42 -1.02 -1.54
N VAL A 225 26.70 -1.32 -1.37
CA VAL A 225 27.76 -0.73 -2.21
C VAL A 225 27.77 -1.41 -3.58
N TYR A 226 27.89 -0.65 -4.67
CA TYR A 226 28.12 -1.19 -6.01
C TYR A 226 29.57 -1.69 -6.15
N ALA A 227 29.84 -2.90 -5.66
CA ALA A 227 31.17 -3.51 -5.61
C ALA A 227 31.13 -5.02 -5.89
N SER A 228 32.22 -5.57 -6.42
CA SER A 228 32.34 -7.01 -6.73
C SER A 228 32.25 -7.91 -5.48
N SER A 229 32.49 -7.34 -4.30
CA SER A 229 32.33 -8.01 -3.01
C SER A 229 30.87 -8.08 -2.53
N THR A 230 29.95 -7.32 -3.14
CA THR A 230 28.57 -7.23 -2.67
C THR A 230 27.81 -8.50 -3.01
N GLN A 231 27.30 -9.15 -1.97
CA GLN A 231 26.53 -10.37 -2.05
C GLN A 231 25.25 -10.25 -1.25
N ILE A 232 24.21 -10.92 -1.74
CA ILE A 232 22.93 -11.10 -1.03
C ILE A 232 22.71 -12.58 -0.77
N TYR A 233 21.98 -12.89 0.31
CA TYR A 233 21.76 -14.25 0.78
C TYR A 233 20.28 -14.54 0.94
N ALA A 234 19.86 -15.70 0.45
CA ALA A 234 18.54 -16.27 0.65
C ALA A 234 18.47 -17.03 1.98
N HIS A 235 17.27 -17.13 2.55
CA HIS A 235 17.02 -18.05 3.65
C HIS A 235 17.29 -19.49 3.20
N PHE A 236 17.88 -20.28 4.11
CA PHE A 236 18.11 -21.70 3.87
C PHE A 236 16.78 -22.46 3.76
N GLN A 237 16.62 -23.21 2.67
CA GLN A 237 15.50 -24.11 2.45
C GLN A 237 15.95 -25.58 2.52
N PRO A 238 15.40 -26.38 3.43
CA PRO A 238 15.69 -27.82 3.50
C PRO A 238 15.40 -28.53 2.18
N GLY A 239 16.35 -29.36 1.73
CA GLY A 239 16.23 -30.13 0.48
C GLY A 239 16.47 -29.33 -0.80
N ALA A 240 16.79 -28.04 -0.72
CA ALA A 240 17.11 -27.25 -1.90
C ALA A 240 18.45 -27.66 -2.53
N THR A 241 18.43 -27.90 -3.84
CA THR A 241 19.63 -28.12 -4.67
C THR A 241 20.17 -26.83 -5.28
N GLY A 242 19.43 -25.73 -5.13
CA GLY A 242 19.83 -24.39 -5.56
C GLY A 242 18.70 -23.39 -5.36
N TYR A 243 18.95 -22.15 -5.77
CA TYR A 243 18.06 -21.02 -5.63
C TYR A 243 18.03 -20.25 -6.94
N GLN A 244 16.85 -19.72 -7.29
CA GLN A 244 16.73 -18.72 -8.35
C GLN A 244 16.39 -17.37 -7.73
N PHE A 245 17.28 -16.42 -7.94
CA PHE A 245 17.08 -15.02 -7.60
C PHE A 245 16.44 -14.33 -8.78
N TRP A 246 15.41 -13.54 -8.53
CA TRP A 246 14.80 -12.67 -9.53
C TRP A 246 14.96 -11.23 -9.06
N ILE A 247 15.81 -10.49 -9.77
CA ILE A 247 16.09 -9.09 -9.53
C ILE A 247 15.39 -8.30 -10.62
N PHE A 248 14.59 -7.31 -10.27
CA PHE A 248 13.87 -6.52 -11.25
C PHE A 248 13.66 -5.08 -10.77
N ASP A 249 13.60 -4.18 -11.71
CA ASP A 249 13.04 -2.85 -11.53
C ASP A 249 11.50 -2.97 -11.58
N PRO A 250 10.76 -2.51 -10.55
CA PRO A 250 9.30 -2.51 -10.58
C PRO A 250 8.71 -1.75 -11.78
N HIS A 251 9.44 -0.78 -12.34
CA HIS A 251 9.05 0.00 -13.51
C HIS A 251 9.42 -0.63 -14.86
N GLY A 252 10.07 -1.81 -14.84
CA GLY A 252 10.28 -2.63 -16.03
C GLY A 252 11.56 -2.36 -16.81
N SER A 253 12.43 -1.43 -16.40
CA SER A 253 13.69 -1.14 -17.11
C SER A 253 14.73 -2.26 -16.99
N TYR A 254 14.58 -3.13 -15.98
CA TYR A 254 15.50 -4.23 -15.73
C TYR A 254 14.76 -5.44 -15.17
N SER A 255 15.09 -6.64 -15.65
CA SER A 255 14.62 -7.89 -15.05
C SER A 255 15.57 -9.03 -15.35
N ARG A 256 15.94 -9.78 -14.31
CA ARG A 256 16.86 -10.90 -14.44
C ARG A 256 16.61 -12.00 -13.44
N ARG A 257 16.47 -13.22 -13.95
CA ARG A 257 16.45 -14.46 -13.15
C ARG A 257 17.81 -15.15 -13.22
N VAL A 258 18.39 -15.46 -12.06
CA VAL A 258 19.72 -16.07 -11.93
C VAL A 258 19.63 -17.30 -11.04
N PHE A 259 20.02 -18.46 -11.57
CA PHE A 259 20.16 -19.68 -10.79
C PHE A 259 21.55 -19.78 -10.14
N ARG A 260 21.58 -20.22 -8.88
CA ARG A 260 22.79 -20.54 -8.12
C ARG A 260 22.58 -21.85 -7.38
N THR A 261 23.60 -22.69 -7.33
CA THR A 261 23.61 -23.90 -6.48
C THR A 261 23.80 -23.57 -4.99
N THR A 262 24.11 -22.32 -4.68
CA THR A 262 24.33 -21.80 -3.33
C THR A 262 23.26 -20.77 -2.98
N GLN A 263 23.06 -20.53 -1.68
CA GLN A 263 22.11 -19.54 -1.15
C GLN A 263 22.55 -18.08 -1.31
N ASN A 264 23.65 -17.80 -2.02
CA ASN A 264 24.19 -16.46 -2.19
C ASN A 264 24.34 -16.07 -3.65
N LEU A 265 24.14 -14.79 -3.92
CA LEU A 265 24.34 -14.18 -5.22
C LEU A 265 25.29 -12.99 -5.11
N ALA A 266 26.39 -13.05 -5.85
CA ALA A 266 27.29 -11.92 -6.05
C ALA A 266 26.78 -11.09 -7.22
N LEU A 267 26.27 -9.90 -6.93
CA LEU A 267 25.47 -9.10 -7.87
C LEU A 267 26.30 -8.60 -9.06
N LEU A 268 27.56 -8.22 -8.83
CA LEU A 268 28.44 -7.70 -9.90
C LEU A 268 29.22 -8.79 -10.65
N ASN A 269 29.11 -10.07 -10.26
CA ASN A 269 29.69 -11.18 -11.04
C ASN A 269 28.84 -11.52 -12.28
N LEU A 270 27.74 -10.82 -12.44
CA LEU A 270 26.75 -10.99 -13.47
C LEU A 270 27.12 -10.17 -14.72
N VAL A 271 28.00 -10.71 -15.56
CA VAL A 271 28.64 -9.96 -16.66
C VAL A 271 27.66 -9.61 -17.79
N THR A 272 26.81 -10.53 -18.21
CA THR A 272 25.79 -10.28 -19.25
C THR A 272 24.58 -9.63 -18.60
N LEU A 273 24.08 -8.48 -19.06
CA LEU A 273 22.95 -7.76 -18.42
C LEU A 273 23.20 -7.45 -16.93
N PRO A 274 24.27 -6.70 -16.59
CA PRO A 274 24.66 -6.45 -15.20
C PRO A 274 23.56 -5.75 -14.40
N VAL A 275 23.53 -5.99 -13.09
CA VAL A 275 22.59 -5.30 -12.20
C VAL A 275 22.89 -3.79 -12.24
N PRO A 276 21.88 -2.94 -12.49
CA PRO A 276 22.06 -1.50 -12.51
C PRO A 276 22.37 -0.95 -11.11
N ALA A 277 23.09 0.16 -11.07
CA ALA A 277 23.35 0.92 -9.85
C ALA A 277 22.32 2.06 -9.70
N ASP A 278 22.18 2.55 -8.48
CA ASP A 278 21.47 3.78 -8.12
C ASP A 278 19.98 3.81 -8.51
N ILE A 279 19.36 2.64 -8.66
CA ILE A 279 17.92 2.47 -8.83
C ILE A 279 17.35 1.53 -7.76
N ASP A 280 16.10 1.78 -7.39
CA ASP A 280 15.38 0.96 -6.43
C ASP A 280 14.93 -0.34 -7.12
N LEU A 281 15.52 -1.45 -6.72
CA LEU A 281 15.25 -2.78 -7.27
C LEU A 281 14.44 -3.60 -6.28
N ASN A 282 13.69 -4.53 -6.81
CA ASN A 282 13.08 -5.62 -6.05
C ASN A 282 13.88 -6.90 -6.25
N VAL A 283 13.99 -7.70 -5.19
CA VAL A 283 14.52 -9.07 -5.27
C VAL A 283 13.57 -10.05 -4.65
N ARG A 284 13.26 -11.10 -5.42
CA ARG A 284 12.51 -12.27 -4.98
C ARG A 284 13.37 -13.52 -5.13
N VAL A 285 13.12 -14.52 -4.30
CA VAL A 285 13.86 -15.79 -4.34
C VAL A 285 12.90 -16.97 -4.33
N ARG A 286 13.28 -18.04 -5.05
CA ARG A 286 12.66 -19.36 -4.94
C ARG A 286 13.72 -20.45 -4.86
N ALA A 287 13.39 -21.55 -4.20
CA ALA A 287 14.26 -22.72 -4.11
C ALA A 287 14.00 -23.67 -5.29
N MET A 288 15.02 -24.46 -5.64
CA MET A 288 14.88 -25.63 -6.50
C MET A 288 14.97 -26.89 -5.63
N ILE A 289 13.95 -27.74 -5.68
CA ILE A 289 13.87 -29.00 -4.94
C ILE A 289 13.56 -30.11 -5.93
N SER A 290 14.41 -31.14 -5.98
CA SER A 290 14.24 -32.29 -6.88
C SER A 290 14.04 -31.89 -8.36
N GLY A 291 14.70 -30.81 -8.80
CA GLY A 291 14.63 -30.31 -10.18
C GLY A 291 13.45 -29.38 -10.49
N ASN A 292 12.53 -29.15 -9.53
CA ASN A 292 11.39 -28.25 -9.70
C ASN A 292 11.58 -26.99 -8.85
N TYR A 293 11.13 -25.85 -9.38
CA TYR A 293 11.13 -24.60 -8.62
C TYR A 293 9.90 -24.52 -7.71
N THR A 294 10.11 -24.06 -6.47
CA THR A 294 9.02 -23.61 -5.60
C THR A 294 8.41 -22.31 -6.14
N PRO A 295 7.26 -21.84 -5.62
CA PRO A 295 6.82 -20.48 -5.90
C PRO A 295 7.83 -19.44 -5.39
N PHE A 296 7.88 -18.27 -6.03
CA PHE A 296 8.66 -17.13 -5.52
C PHE A 296 8.05 -16.66 -4.21
N GLY A 297 8.88 -16.40 -3.21
CA GLY A 297 8.38 -15.74 -2.01
C GLY A 297 8.45 -14.22 -2.11
N SER A 298 8.54 -13.57 -0.95
CA SER A 298 8.39 -12.12 -0.84
C SER A 298 9.49 -11.33 -1.57
N ALA A 299 9.10 -10.15 -2.03
CA ALA A 299 9.96 -9.12 -2.55
C ALA A 299 10.57 -8.31 -1.41
N CYS A 300 11.83 -7.96 -1.61
CA CYS A 300 12.58 -7.02 -0.80
C CYS A 300 13.05 -5.88 -1.69
N ARG A 301 13.04 -4.65 -1.17
CA ARG A 301 13.68 -3.53 -1.85
C ARG A 301 15.18 -3.61 -1.66
N MET A 302 15.95 -3.23 -2.68
CA MET A 302 17.39 -3.02 -2.54
C MET A 302 17.87 -1.93 -3.49
N ARG A 303 18.99 -1.30 -3.14
CA ARG A 303 19.67 -0.35 -4.03
C ARG A 303 21.17 -0.51 -3.90
N LEU A 304 21.84 -0.59 -5.06
CA LEU A 304 23.29 -0.63 -5.14
C LEU A 304 23.83 0.77 -5.43
N ASN A 305 24.46 1.41 -4.45
CA ASN A 305 24.97 2.77 -4.56
C ASN A 305 26.39 2.80 -5.12
N THR A 306 26.63 3.62 -6.14
CA THR A 306 27.95 3.79 -6.73
C THR A 306 28.96 4.33 -5.69
N PRO A 307 30.10 3.64 -5.45
CA PRO A 307 31.11 4.11 -4.51
C PRO A 307 31.61 5.53 -4.85
N GLY A 308 31.71 6.39 -3.84
CA GLY A 308 32.14 7.78 -4.03
C GLY A 308 30.99 8.74 -4.35
N GLN A 309 29.80 8.22 -4.65
CA GLN A 309 28.56 8.96 -4.45
C GLN A 309 28.28 8.95 -2.95
N ARG A 310 28.68 10.01 -2.24
CA ARG A 310 28.22 10.19 -0.86
C ARG A 310 26.71 10.33 -0.93
N ASP A 311 26.02 9.37 -0.34
CA ASP A 311 24.63 9.55 0.05
C ASP A 311 24.62 10.68 1.09
N LEU A 312 24.43 11.90 0.61
CA LEU A 312 24.29 13.08 1.47
C LEU A 312 22.97 12.91 2.19
N GLN A 313 23.04 12.35 3.40
CA GLN A 313 22.00 12.52 4.40
C GLN A 313 21.53 13.97 4.39
N VAL A 314 20.22 14.13 4.36
CA VAL A 314 19.51 15.41 4.38
C VAL A 314 20.01 16.24 5.56
N VAL A 315 20.83 17.23 5.23
CA VAL A 315 21.03 18.45 6.01
C VAL A 315 20.73 19.57 5.02
N GLU A 316 19.81 20.46 5.40
CA GLU A 316 19.30 21.55 4.57
C GLU A 316 20.40 22.23 3.73
N GLY A 317 20.12 22.39 2.43
CA GLY A 317 21.02 23.07 1.47
C GLY A 317 21.62 22.18 0.36
N LYS A 318 20.98 21.07 -0.02
CA LYS A 318 21.44 20.20 -1.13
C LYS A 318 21.30 20.93 -2.48
N VAL A 319 22.40 21.01 -3.22
CA VAL A 319 22.40 21.39 -4.63
C VAL A 319 22.26 20.11 -5.46
N ASN A 320 21.17 19.95 -6.21
CA ASN A 320 20.99 18.82 -7.13
C ASN A 320 21.60 19.16 -8.48
N VAL A 321 22.27 18.22 -9.14
CA VAL A 321 22.86 18.41 -10.48
C VAL A 321 22.51 17.21 -11.33
N ASN A 322 21.74 17.41 -12.39
CA ASN A 322 21.31 16.40 -13.34
C ASN A 322 21.80 16.73 -14.75
N LEU A 323 22.24 15.68 -15.47
CA LEU A 323 22.70 15.76 -16.86
C LEU A 323 21.94 14.74 -17.70
N TYR A 324 21.28 15.17 -18.77
CA TYR A 324 20.60 14.27 -19.70
C TYR A 324 20.69 14.76 -21.16
N PRO A 325 20.72 13.85 -22.16
CA PRO A 325 20.88 12.41 -22.01
C PRO A 325 22.32 12.07 -21.56
N ASN A 326 22.43 11.09 -20.66
CA ASN A 326 23.71 10.57 -20.18
C ASN A 326 23.58 9.06 -19.96
N PRO A 327 24.12 8.19 -20.83
CA PRO A 327 25.08 8.48 -21.90
C PRO A 327 24.53 9.33 -23.07
N ASN A 328 25.36 10.20 -23.64
CA ASN A 328 25.09 11.08 -24.77
C ASN A 328 25.70 10.50 -26.07
N ARG A 329 25.01 10.61 -27.21
CA ARG A 329 25.48 10.09 -28.51
C ARG A 329 25.80 11.21 -29.52
N GLY A 330 26.11 12.40 -29.01
CA GLY A 330 26.39 13.59 -29.81
C GLY A 330 25.20 14.54 -29.97
N GLU A 331 24.09 14.29 -29.28
CA GLU A 331 23.02 15.29 -29.11
C GLU A 331 23.43 16.40 -28.13
N GLN A 332 22.63 17.47 -28.03
CA GLN A 332 22.78 18.48 -26.99
C GLN A 332 22.58 17.86 -25.59
N VAL A 333 23.34 18.32 -24.60
CA VAL A 333 23.24 17.86 -23.21
C VAL A 333 22.55 18.94 -22.38
N TYR A 334 21.48 18.58 -21.71
CA TYR A 334 20.76 19.42 -20.76
C TYR A 334 21.36 19.28 -19.38
N LEU A 335 21.61 20.41 -18.73
CA LEU A 335 22.06 20.54 -17.36
C LEU A 335 20.93 21.19 -16.54
N VAL A 336 20.49 20.48 -15.51
CA VAL A 336 19.56 21.00 -14.51
C VAL A 336 20.29 21.04 -13.18
N VAL A 337 20.35 22.21 -12.55
CA VAL A 337 20.94 22.40 -11.23
C VAL A 337 19.93 23.11 -10.34
N ASP A 338 19.64 22.58 -9.16
CA ASP A 338 18.72 23.19 -8.20
C ASP A 338 19.42 23.42 -6.86
N GLY A 339 19.06 24.48 -6.13
CA GLY A 339 19.54 24.74 -4.76
C GLY A 339 20.83 25.56 -4.67
N LEU A 340 21.17 26.31 -5.72
CA LEU A 340 22.31 27.23 -5.76
C LEU A 340 21.98 28.59 -5.15
N ASP A 341 22.85 29.08 -4.27
CA ASP A 341 22.77 30.43 -3.69
C ASP A 341 23.88 31.33 -4.28
N ALA A 342 23.70 31.73 -5.54
CA ALA A 342 24.58 32.65 -6.26
C ALA A 342 23.82 33.34 -7.41
N ALA A 343 24.33 34.45 -7.94
CA ALA A 343 23.72 35.16 -9.08
C ALA A 343 24.09 34.54 -10.45
N THR A 344 25.29 33.95 -10.54
CA THR A 344 25.81 33.31 -11.76
C THR A 344 26.61 32.06 -11.39
N ALA A 345 26.68 31.10 -12.30
CA ALA A 345 27.58 29.95 -12.21
C ALA A 345 28.42 29.78 -13.50
N THR A 346 29.56 29.11 -13.39
CA THR A 346 30.35 28.63 -14.53
C THR A 346 30.16 27.13 -14.70
N ILE A 347 30.10 26.68 -15.95
CA ILE A 347 30.00 25.29 -16.35
C ILE A 347 31.22 24.97 -17.20
N ASP A 348 32.11 24.12 -16.67
CA ASP A 348 33.34 23.71 -17.35
C ASP A 348 33.30 22.20 -17.61
N VAL A 349 33.48 21.78 -18.85
CA VAL A 349 33.56 20.35 -19.22
C VAL A 349 35.00 20.02 -19.57
N HIS A 350 35.56 19.03 -18.90
CA HIS A 350 36.92 18.53 -19.13
C HIS A 350 36.89 17.08 -19.63
N ASP A 351 37.83 16.71 -20.48
CA ASP A 351 38.10 15.30 -20.78
C ASP A 351 38.80 14.58 -19.62
N MET A 352 38.97 13.26 -19.72
CA MET A 352 39.63 12.44 -18.71
C MET A 352 41.11 12.76 -18.46
N PHE A 353 41.75 13.55 -19.33
CA PHE A 353 43.12 14.03 -19.16
C PHE A 353 43.18 15.46 -18.60
N GLY A 354 42.02 16.04 -18.28
CA GLY A 354 41.90 17.39 -17.71
C GLY A 354 41.95 18.50 -18.76
N LYS A 355 41.80 18.20 -20.05
CA LYS A 355 41.69 19.23 -21.09
C LYS A 355 40.27 19.81 -21.09
N LEU A 356 40.16 21.13 -20.96
CA LEU A 356 38.89 21.85 -21.10
C LEU A 356 38.37 21.73 -22.54
N VAL A 357 37.14 21.25 -22.70
CA VAL A 357 36.46 21.04 -23.99
C VAL A 357 35.22 21.91 -24.18
N PHE A 358 34.66 22.46 -23.10
CA PHE A 358 33.55 23.41 -23.13
C PHE A 358 33.58 24.27 -21.87
N ALA A 359 33.20 25.55 -21.99
CA ALA A 359 33.07 26.47 -20.87
C ALA A 359 31.96 27.48 -21.15
N GLU A 360 31.05 27.68 -20.21
CA GLU A 360 29.97 28.65 -20.30
C GLU A 360 29.67 29.29 -18.95
N GLN A 361 29.30 30.57 -18.94
CA GLN A 361 28.77 31.24 -17.75
C GLN A 361 27.26 31.40 -17.90
N VAL A 362 26.51 31.00 -16.87
CA VAL A 362 25.05 31.02 -16.85
C VAL A 362 24.53 31.83 -15.68
N ASN A 363 23.38 32.46 -15.88
CA ASN A 363 22.65 33.13 -14.81
C ASN A 363 21.84 32.11 -14.03
N ILE A 364 21.77 32.28 -12.71
CA ILE A 364 20.94 31.46 -11.82
C ILE A 364 19.61 32.19 -11.63
N THR A 365 18.50 31.48 -11.84
CA THR A 365 17.13 32.02 -11.66
C THR A 365 16.40 31.14 -10.64
N ASP A 366 15.85 31.76 -9.59
CA ASP A 366 15.15 31.07 -8.50
C ASP A 366 15.96 29.92 -7.86
N GLY A 367 17.28 30.12 -7.74
CA GLY A 367 18.20 29.13 -7.18
C GLY A 367 18.45 27.92 -8.09
N SER A 368 18.03 27.99 -9.36
CA SER A 368 18.16 26.92 -10.34
C SER A 368 18.88 27.35 -11.63
N ILE A 369 19.43 26.38 -12.35
CA ILE A 369 20.01 26.51 -13.69
C ILE A 369 19.33 25.47 -14.57
N ASN A 370 18.77 25.92 -15.68
CA ASN A 370 18.34 25.07 -16.79
C ASN A 370 19.11 25.50 -18.04
N ALA A 371 20.20 24.80 -18.35
CA ALA A 371 21.11 25.15 -19.44
C ALA A 371 21.24 24.01 -20.45
N THR A 372 21.49 24.37 -21.70
CA THR A 372 21.78 23.41 -22.77
C THR A 372 23.24 23.57 -23.18
N MET A 373 24.04 22.53 -22.97
CA MET A 373 25.44 22.49 -23.38
C MET A 373 25.54 21.95 -24.81
N ASP A 374 25.96 22.81 -25.73
CA ASP A 374 26.26 22.44 -27.12
C ASP A 374 27.73 22.00 -27.22
N LEU A 375 27.98 20.74 -26.87
CA LEU A 375 29.31 20.14 -26.95
C LEU A 375 29.68 19.89 -28.41
N ALA A 376 30.95 20.16 -28.78
CA ALA A 376 31.42 19.98 -30.15
C ALA A 376 31.09 18.58 -30.68
N ARG A 377 30.57 18.48 -31.90
CA ARG A 377 30.07 17.22 -32.48
C ARG A 377 31.16 16.17 -32.72
N ASP A 378 32.41 16.58 -32.74
CA ASP A 378 33.59 15.76 -32.96
C ASP A 378 34.32 15.33 -31.66
N LEU A 379 33.79 15.62 -30.46
CA LEU A 379 34.41 15.11 -29.24
C LEU A 379 34.41 13.56 -29.26
N PRO A 380 35.54 12.91 -28.94
CA PRO A 380 35.63 11.46 -28.89
C PRO A 380 34.63 10.84 -27.91
N ALA A 381 34.21 9.59 -28.19
CA ALA A 381 33.56 8.76 -27.19
C ALA A 381 34.47 8.59 -25.97
N GLY A 382 33.91 8.75 -24.77
CA GLY A 382 34.70 8.78 -23.55
C GLY A 382 33.96 9.39 -22.36
N VAL A 383 34.67 9.49 -21.24
CA VAL A 383 34.16 10.09 -20.02
C VAL A 383 34.65 11.53 -19.93
N TYR A 384 33.71 12.44 -19.66
CA TYR A 384 33.93 13.86 -19.43
C TYR A 384 33.48 14.22 -18.01
N ILE A 385 34.16 15.18 -17.41
CA ILE A 385 33.82 15.73 -16.10
C ILE A 385 33.24 17.12 -16.31
N VAL A 386 31.98 17.30 -15.90
CA VAL A 386 31.30 18.59 -15.90
C VAL A 386 31.44 19.19 -14.51
N THR A 387 32.09 20.32 -14.40
CA THR A 387 32.28 21.09 -13.15
C THR A 387 31.37 22.30 -13.19
N ILE A 388 30.55 22.49 -12.16
CA ILE A 388 29.67 23.64 -12.00
C ILE A 388 30.14 24.43 -10.77
N THR A 389 30.48 25.70 -10.94
CA THR A 389 30.93 26.56 -9.84
C THR A 389 30.00 27.76 -9.70
N GLY A 390 29.30 27.86 -8.56
CA GLY A 390 28.40 28.96 -8.22
C GLY A 390 28.69 29.47 -6.81
N GLY A 391 29.08 30.74 -6.69
CA GLY A 391 29.54 31.32 -5.42
C GLY A 391 30.74 30.55 -4.86
N ASP A 392 30.65 30.12 -3.60
CA ASP A 392 31.69 29.32 -2.93
C ASP A 392 31.54 27.81 -3.16
N ARG A 393 30.55 27.38 -3.94
CA ARG A 393 30.22 25.96 -4.15
C ARG A 393 30.73 25.50 -5.51
N THR A 394 31.39 24.34 -5.52
CA THR A 394 31.78 23.64 -6.74
C THR A 394 31.22 22.23 -6.71
N MET A 395 30.52 21.84 -7.76
CA MET A 395 29.93 20.51 -7.94
C MET A 395 30.50 19.87 -9.20
N THR A 396 30.57 18.55 -9.22
CA THR A 396 31.05 17.80 -10.39
C THR A 396 30.08 16.69 -10.74
N GLN A 397 29.83 16.52 -12.05
CA GLN A 397 29.00 15.45 -12.58
C GLN A 397 29.71 14.76 -13.74
N ARG A 398 29.55 13.44 -13.81
CA ARG A 398 30.14 12.63 -14.89
C ARG A 398 29.22 12.63 -16.11
N LEU A 399 29.76 12.98 -17.27
CA LEU A 399 29.11 12.84 -18.57
C LEU A 399 29.79 11.71 -19.36
N ILE A 400 29.00 10.77 -19.87
CA ILE A 400 29.47 9.68 -20.72
C ILE A 400 29.06 9.99 -22.16
N ARG A 401 30.02 10.01 -23.09
CA ARG A 401 29.76 10.15 -24.52
C ARG A 401 30.06 8.84 -25.24
N GLN A 402 29.16 8.41 -26.11
CA GLN A 402 29.23 7.15 -26.86
C GLN A 402 29.35 7.38 -28.36
#